data_AF-A0A7C2RU99-F1
#
_entry.id   AF-A0A7C2RU99-F1
#
_cell.length_a   1.000
_cell.length_b   1.000
_cell.length_c   1.000
_cell.angle_alpha   90.00
_cell.angle_beta   90.00
_cell.angle_gamma   90.00
#
_symmetry.space_group_name_H-M   'P 1'
#
loop_
_entity.id
_entity.type
_entity.pdbx_description
1 polymer ?
#
loop_
_entity_poly.entity_id
_entity_poly.type
_entity_poly.pdbx_seq_one_letter_code
_entity_poly.pdbx_strand_id
1 'polypeptide(L)'
;MRITASHILNWANNHAKEAQTDLPRWVRRLCFDAEATRQLSFPAGDSNFVPGWDGVLFSERGNAWIPVGSSRWEIGCDQDVPGKANREYLKRTAQIDSDERLNCTFVFVTPRRWVKKNDWVAEQKVT
;
A
#
# COMPACT_ATOMS: atom_id res chain seq x y z
N MET A 1 -1.72 -26.28 2.95
CA MET A 1 -1.11 -25.76 1.70
C MET A 1 -0.08 -24.70 2.05
N ARG A 2 1.15 -24.77 1.52
CA ARG A 2 2.20 -23.76 1.75
C ARG A 2 2.19 -22.74 0.61
N ILE A 3 1.92 -21.47 0.92
CA ILE A 3 2.05 -20.37 -0.04
C ILE A 3 3.48 -19.83 -0.01
N THR A 4 4.09 -19.61 -1.17
CA THR A 4 5.45 -19.07 -1.31
C THR A 4 5.41 -17.72 -2.01
N ALA A 5 6.48 -16.95 -1.91
CA ALA A 5 6.62 -15.70 -2.66
C ALA A 5 6.55 -15.91 -4.19
N SER A 6 6.93 -17.09 -4.69
CA SER A 6 6.79 -17.41 -6.11
C SER A 6 5.32 -17.66 -6.52
N HIS A 7 4.49 -18.22 -5.63
CA HIS A 7 3.05 -18.33 -5.88
C HIS A 7 2.40 -16.94 -5.96
N ILE A 8 2.76 -16.02 -5.06
CA ILE A 8 2.23 -14.64 -5.07
C ILE A 8 2.66 -13.89 -6.34
N LEU A 9 3.93 -14.05 -6.75
CA LEU A 9 4.41 -13.45 -7.99
C LEU A 9 3.71 -14.02 -9.23
N ASN A 10 3.53 -15.34 -9.29
CA ASN A 10 2.84 -16.00 -10.40
C ASN A 10 1.37 -15.59 -10.48
N TRP A 11 0.72 -15.42 -9.34
CA TRP A 11 -0.63 -14.86 -9.28
C TRP A 11 -0.69 -13.46 -9.89
N ALA A 12 0.21 -12.56 -9.52
CA ALA A 12 0.29 -11.22 -10.12
C ALA A 12 0.67 -11.21 -11.61
N ASN A 13 1.36 -12.24 -12.11
CA ASN A 13 1.73 -12.38 -13.51
C ASN A 13 0.61 -12.95 -14.39
N ASN A 14 -0.03 -14.02 -13.92
CA ASN A 14 -0.93 -14.83 -14.72
C ASN A 14 -2.40 -14.49 -14.48
N HIS A 15 -2.71 -13.87 -13.34
CA HIS A 15 -4.06 -13.52 -12.90
C HIS A 15 -4.14 -12.04 -12.52
N ALA A 16 -3.56 -11.16 -13.33
CA ALA A 16 -3.36 -9.75 -12.98
C ALA A 16 -4.64 -9.00 -12.58
N LYS A 17 -5.77 -9.29 -13.23
CA LYS A 17 -7.07 -8.68 -12.89
C LYS A 17 -7.54 -9.10 -11.50
N GLU A 18 -7.51 -10.40 -11.21
CA GLU A 18 -7.84 -10.95 -9.89
C GLU A 18 -6.89 -10.39 -8.83
N ALA A 19 -5.59 -10.27 -9.16
CA ALA A 19 -4.60 -9.70 -8.26
C ALA A 19 -4.89 -8.26 -7.88
N GLN A 20 -5.28 -7.44 -8.85
CA GLN A 20 -5.67 -6.06 -8.61
C GLN A 20 -6.94 -5.97 -7.75
N THR A 21 -7.94 -6.84 -7.96
CA THR A 21 -9.20 -6.82 -7.19
C THR A 21 -9.07 -7.34 -5.77
N ASP A 22 -8.27 -8.38 -5.56
CA ASP A 22 -8.21 -9.10 -4.29
C ASP A 22 -7.12 -8.60 -3.34
N LEU A 23 -6.01 -8.06 -3.86
CA LEU A 23 -4.92 -7.59 -3.00
C LEU A 23 -5.39 -6.51 -2.00
N PRO A 24 -6.15 -5.47 -2.39
CA PRO A 24 -6.71 -4.51 -1.44
C PRO A 24 -7.62 -5.18 -0.40
N ARG A 25 -8.41 -6.19 -0.80
CA ARG A 25 -9.27 -6.95 0.11
C ARG A 25 -8.48 -7.68 1.19
N TRP A 26 -7.35 -8.29 0.81
CA TRP A 26 -6.48 -9.00 1.74
C TRP A 26 -5.73 -8.04 2.65
N VAL A 27 -5.16 -6.96 2.10
CA VAL A 27 -4.52 -5.89 2.88
C VAL A 27 -5.49 -5.36 3.93
N ARG A 28 -6.73 -5.03 3.54
CA ARG A 28 -7.77 -4.58 4.48
C ARG A 28 -7.96 -5.53 5.66
N ARG A 29 -8.05 -6.84 5.40
CA ARG A 29 -8.24 -7.86 6.43
C ARG A 29 -7.02 -8.00 7.34
N LEU A 30 -5.82 -7.91 6.76
CA LEU A 30 -4.55 -8.01 7.50
C LEU A 30 -4.26 -6.76 8.34
N CYS A 31 -4.73 -5.59 7.91
CA CYS A 31 -4.58 -4.33 8.64
C CYS A 31 -5.53 -4.21 9.85
N PHE A 32 -6.59 -5.01 9.93
CA PHE A 32 -7.56 -4.90 11.00
C PHE A 32 -7.01 -5.45 12.32
N ASP A 33 -6.98 -4.59 13.32
CA ASP A 33 -6.71 -4.90 14.72
C ASP A 33 -7.85 -4.31 15.56
N ALA A 34 -8.62 -5.16 16.23
CA ALA A 34 -9.78 -4.73 17.02
C ALA A 34 -9.42 -3.74 18.14
N GLU A 35 -8.21 -3.84 18.69
CA GLU A 35 -7.80 -2.99 19.79
C GLU A 35 -7.15 -1.69 19.34
N ALA A 36 -6.60 -1.61 18.13
CA ALA A 36 -5.81 -0.45 17.67
C ALA A 36 -6.38 0.28 16.45
N THR A 37 -7.12 -0.39 15.57
CA THR A 37 -7.66 0.24 14.35
C THR A 37 -8.84 1.16 14.70
N ARG A 38 -8.79 2.42 14.23
CA ARG A 38 -9.90 3.39 14.37
C ARG A 38 -10.46 3.89 13.05
N GLN A 39 -9.70 3.74 11.97
CA GLN A 39 -10.18 4.00 10.61
C GLN A 39 -9.59 2.94 9.68
N LEU A 40 -10.41 2.33 8.83
CA LEU A 40 -9.97 1.31 7.89
C LEU A 40 -10.84 1.35 6.63
N SER A 41 -10.30 1.91 5.55
CA SER A 41 -10.93 1.93 4.23
C SER A 41 -9.94 1.48 3.18
N PHE A 42 -10.28 0.43 2.46
CA PHE A 42 -9.54 -0.09 1.31
C PHE A 42 -10.60 -0.56 0.31
N PRO A 43 -10.93 0.24 -0.71
CA PRO A 43 -11.80 -0.18 -1.81
C PRO A 43 -11.25 -1.47 -2.43
N ALA A 44 -12.14 -2.40 -2.75
CA ALA A 44 -11.78 -3.73 -3.23
C ALA A 44 -12.83 -4.22 -4.24
N GLY A 45 -12.49 -5.22 -5.07
CA GLY A 45 -13.41 -5.75 -6.08
C GLY A 45 -13.78 -4.67 -7.11
N ASP A 46 -15.08 -4.50 -7.35
CA ASP A 46 -15.58 -3.55 -8.35
C ASP A 46 -15.42 -2.07 -7.94
N SER A 47 -15.08 -1.81 -6.67
CA SER A 47 -14.83 -0.45 -6.17
C SER A 47 -13.40 0.04 -6.36
N ASN A 48 -12.53 -0.72 -7.01
CA ASN A 48 -11.13 -0.35 -7.24
C ASN A 48 -10.94 0.87 -8.16
N PHE A 49 -11.97 1.27 -8.90
CA PHE A 49 -11.90 2.39 -9.84
C PHE A 49 -12.33 3.73 -9.23
N VAL A 50 -12.59 3.77 -7.92
CA VAL A 50 -12.98 5.00 -7.23
C VAL A 50 -11.78 5.95 -7.17
N PRO A 51 -11.92 7.22 -7.60
CA PRO A 51 -10.85 8.21 -7.45
C PRO A 51 -10.48 8.41 -5.99
N GLY A 52 -9.19 8.41 -5.69
CA GLY A 52 -8.70 8.60 -4.32
C GLY A 52 -7.53 7.68 -4.01
N TRP A 53 -7.24 7.51 -2.72
CA TRP A 53 -6.24 6.57 -2.22
C TRP A 53 -6.75 5.13 -2.28
N ASP A 54 -5.87 4.17 -2.58
CA ASP A 54 -6.21 2.74 -2.54
C ASP A 54 -6.47 2.24 -1.10
N GLY A 55 -5.94 2.97 -0.12
CA GLY A 55 -6.26 2.73 1.27
C GLY A 55 -6.04 3.92 2.20
N VAL A 56 -6.85 3.94 3.26
CA VAL A 56 -6.83 4.91 4.35
C VAL A 56 -6.93 4.14 5.66
N LEU A 57 -5.95 4.35 6.55
CA LEU A 57 -5.87 3.64 7.82
C LEU A 57 -5.45 4.59 8.93
N PHE A 58 -6.10 4.47 10.08
CA PHE A 58 -5.63 5.02 11.35
C PHE A 58 -5.47 3.89 12.36
N SER A 59 -4.29 3.77 12.95
CA SER A 59 -3.98 2.82 14.02
C SER A 59 -3.39 3.53 15.23
N GLU A 60 -3.98 3.35 16.41
CA GLU A 60 -3.49 3.98 17.66
C GLU A 60 -2.11 3.47 18.09
N ARG A 61 -1.79 2.20 17.80
CA ARG A 61 -0.58 1.54 18.30
C ARG A 61 0.37 1.01 17.22
N GLY A 62 -0.10 0.88 15.97
CA GLY A 62 0.67 0.27 14.89
C GLY A 62 1.10 -1.17 15.21
N ASN A 63 1.96 -1.74 14.35
CA ASN A 63 2.68 -3.00 14.59
C ASN A 63 3.89 -3.09 13.64
N ALA A 64 4.49 -4.27 13.49
CA ALA A 64 5.65 -4.49 12.62
C ALA A 64 5.42 -4.13 11.13
N TRP A 65 4.16 -4.05 10.68
CA TRP A 65 3.79 -3.76 9.29
C TRP A 65 2.90 -2.53 9.15
N ILE A 66 2.23 -2.11 10.22
CA ILE A 66 1.26 -1.01 10.24
C ILE A 66 1.85 0.19 10.98
N PRO A 67 1.94 1.38 10.35
CA PRO A 67 2.37 2.60 11.03
C PRO A 67 1.45 3.00 12.19
N VAL A 68 2.01 3.68 13.19
CA VAL A 68 1.23 4.40 14.20
C VAL A 68 0.64 5.66 13.58
N GLY A 69 -0.60 5.99 13.95
CA GLY A 69 -1.32 7.17 13.49
C GLY A 69 -1.94 7.00 12.10
N SER A 70 -2.07 8.12 11.38
CA SER A 70 -2.65 8.17 10.04
C SER A 70 -1.69 7.61 8.99
N SER A 71 -2.22 6.80 8.08
CA SER A 71 -1.51 6.35 6.89
C SER A 71 -2.40 6.38 5.64
N ARG A 72 -1.75 6.58 4.49
CA ARG A 72 -2.35 6.56 3.15
C ARG A 72 -1.60 5.55 2.29
N TRP A 73 -2.36 4.72 1.60
CA TRP A 73 -1.85 3.52 0.95
C TRP A 73 -2.10 3.58 -0.56
N GLU A 74 -1.09 3.16 -1.30
CA GLU A 74 -1.13 2.88 -2.74
C GLU A 74 -0.79 1.40 -2.95
N ILE A 75 -1.53 0.73 -3.82
CA ILE A 75 -1.46 -0.73 -4.01
C ILE A 75 -1.30 -1.02 -5.50
N GLY A 76 -0.15 -1.57 -5.89
CA GLY A 76 0.20 -1.80 -7.29
C GLY A 76 0.65 -3.22 -7.60
N CYS A 77 0.12 -3.79 -8.69
CA CYS A 77 0.57 -5.06 -9.25
C CYS A 77 1.52 -4.88 -10.47
N ASP A 78 1.94 -3.66 -10.77
CA ASP A 78 2.82 -3.29 -11.89
C ASP A 78 4.16 -4.05 -11.86
N GLN A 79 4.68 -4.45 -13.03
CA GLN A 79 6.00 -5.09 -13.14
C GLN A 79 7.14 -4.13 -12.78
N ASP A 80 7.03 -2.87 -13.21
CA ASP A 80 7.95 -1.79 -12.82
C ASP A 80 7.56 -1.23 -11.46
N VAL A 81 7.92 -1.95 -10.40
CA VAL A 81 7.64 -1.56 -9.02
C VAL A 81 8.24 -0.19 -8.68
N PRO A 82 9.54 0.08 -8.91
CA PRO A 82 10.13 1.37 -8.54
C PRO A 82 9.51 2.54 -9.29
N GLY A 83 9.27 2.41 -10.60
CA GLY A 83 8.66 3.48 -11.38
C GLY A 83 7.21 3.76 -10.97
N LYS A 84 6.42 2.73 -10.64
CA LYS A 84 5.07 2.91 -10.10
C LYS A 84 5.10 3.58 -8.72
N ALA A 85 5.92 3.10 -7.79
CA ALA A 85 6.01 3.67 -6.45
C ALA A 85 6.45 5.14 -6.48
N ASN A 86 7.46 5.49 -7.28
CA ASN A 86 7.89 6.87 -7.50
C ASN A 86 6.77 7.76 -8.03
N ARG A 87 6.07 7.30 -9.08
CA ARG A 87 5.00 8.07 -9.70
C ARG A 87 3.85 8.34 -8.73
N GLU A 88 3.41 7.33 -7.98
CA GLU A 88 2.34 7.55 -7.00
C GLU A 88 2.82 8.40 -5.83
N TYR A 89 4.04 8.19 -5.31
CA TYR A 89 4.59 9.03 -4.25
C TYR A 89 4.63 10.51 -4.66
N LEU A 90 5.23 10.84 -5.81
CA LEU A 90 5.33 12.21 -6.32
C LEU A 90 3.96 12.84 -6.60
N LYS A 91 3.04 12.08 -7.23
CA LYS A 91 1.67 12.54 -7.48
C LYS A 91 0.98 12.90 -6.17
N ARG A 92 1.14 12.07 -5.15
CA ARG A 92 0.45 12.24 -3.87
C ARG A 92 1.05 13.36 -3.06
N THR A 93 2.38 13.43 -2.92
CA THR A 93 3.05 14.52 -2.20
C THR A 93 2.79 15.89 -2.83
N ALA A 94 2.53 15.95 -4.14
CA ALA A 94 2.09 17.17 -4.81
C ALA A 94 0.61 17.54 -4.55
N GLN A 95 -0.23 16.59 -4.14
CA GLN A 95 -1.67 16.78 -3.88
C GLN A 95 -2.01 17.11 -2.42
N ILE A 96 -1.14 16.74 -1.47
CA ILE A 96 -1.33 16.97 -0.03
C ILE A 96 -0.44 18.10 0.47
N ASP A 97 -0.96 18.93 1.37
CA ASP A 97 -0.18 20.02 1.96
C ASP A 97 0.93 19.49 2.89
N SER A 98 1.82 20.38 3.32
CA SER A 98 2.96 20.00 4.17
C SER A 98 2.54 19.50 5.55
N ASP A 99 1.45 20.03 6.11
CA ASP A 99 1.00 19.70 7.45
C ASP A 99 0.38 18.30 7.48
N GLU A 100 -0.40 17.95 6.45
CA GLU A 100 -0.91 16.58 6.27
C GLU A 100 0.25 15.60 6.04
N ARG A 101 1.29 15.97 5.27
CA ARG A 101 2.48 15.12 5.05
C ARG A 101 3.22 14.80 6.34
N LEU A 102 3.40 15.78 7.22
CA LEU A 102 4.12 15.59 8.48
C LEU A 102 3.35 14.67 9.45
N ASN A 103 2.02 14.63 9.33
CA ASN A 103 1.15 13.86 10.23
C ASN A 103 0.64 12.55 9.63
N CYS A 104 1.15 12.13 8.46
CA CYS A 104 0.66 10.98 7.73
C CYS A 104 1.78 10.13 7.11
N THR A 105 1.70 8.81 7.29
CA THR A 105 2.66 7.88 6.67
C THR A 105 2.15 7.40 5.31
N PHE A 106 2.95 7.61 4.26
CA PHE A 106 2.73 6.97 2.96
C PHE A 106 3.17 5.51 2.99
N VAL A 107 2.34 4.61 2.46
CA VAL A 107 2.65 3.19 2.33
C VAL A 107 2.38 2.72 0.90
N PHE A 108 3.37 2.05 0.30
CA PHE A 108 3.20 1.40 -0.99
C PHE A 108 3.24 -0.12 -0.84
N VAL A 109 2.26 -0.81 -1.42
CA VAL A 109 2.13 -2.27 -1.37
C VAL A 109 2.21 -2.86 -2.77
N THR A 110 2.98 -3.94 -2.90
CA THR A 110 3.06 -4.72 -4.14
C THR A 110 3.17 -6.21 -3.83
N PRO A 111 2.57 -7.11 -4.63
CA PRO A 111 2.78 -8.55 -4.51
C PRO A 111 4.13 -9.00 -5.09
N ARG A 112 4.90 -8.08 -5.68
CA ARG A 112 6.18 -8.38 -6.34
C ARG A 112 7.35 -8.15 -5.40
N ARG A 113 8.43 -8.90 -5.65
CA ARG A 113 9.68 -8.71 -4.91
C ARG A 113 10.31 -7.37 -5.29
N TRP A 114 10.60 -6.56 -4.29
CA TRP A 114 11.29 -5.29 -4.46
C TRP A 114 12.60 -5.30 -3.66
N VAL A 115 13.69 -5.66 -4.34
CA VAL A 115 15.01 -5.84 -3.70
C VAL A 115 15.53 -4.51 -3.14
N LYS A 116 15.43 -3.43 -3.91
CA LYS A 116 15.91 -2.09 -3.55
C LYS A 116 14.88 -1.21 -2.82
N LYS A 117 13.90 -1.81 -2.14
CA LYS A 117 12.85 -1.03 -1.45
C LYS A 117 13.40 -0.15 -0.33
N ASN A 118 14.46 -0.58 0.34
CA ASN A 118 15.06 0.18 1.44
C ASN A 118 15.84 1.40 0.92
N ASP A 119 16.58 1.23 -0.19
CA ASP A 119 17.26 2.32 -0.88
C ASP A 119 16.23 3.38 -1.31
N TRP A 120 15.11 2.94 -1.91
CA TRP A 120 14.01 3.82 -2.28
C TRP A 120 13.42 4.60 -1.10
N VAL A 121 13.17 3.93 0.04
CA VAL A 121 12.68 4.60 1.26
C VAL A 121 13.69 5.64 1.76
N ALA A 122 15.00 5.34 1.71
CA ALA A 122 16.03 6.26 2.15
C ALA A 122 16.06 7.51 1.25
N GLU A 123 15.94 7.35 -0.06
CA GLU A 123 15.85 8.46 -1.02
C GLU A 123 14.64 9.37 -0.73
N GLN A 124 13.46 8.80 -0.46
CA GLN A 124 12.24 9.59 -0.23
C GLN A 124 12.22 10.36 1.10
N LYS A 125 12.98 9.91 2.11
CA LYS A 125 13.04 10.58 3.43
C LYS A 125 13.94 11.82 3.44
N VAL A 126 14.79 11.99 2.43
CA VAL A 126 15.66 13.17 2.29
C VAL A 126 14.92 14.35 1.63
N THR A 127 13.73 14.09 1.07
CA THR A 127 12.88 15.05 0.36
C THR A 127 11.74 15.52 1.25
#